data_AF-A0A0F9CJV8-F1
#
_entry.id   AF-A0A0F9CJV8-F1
#
_cell.length_a   1.000
_cell.length_b   1.000
_cell.length_c   1.000
_cell.angle_alpha   90.00
_cell.angle_beta   90.00
_cell.angle_gamma   90.00
#
_symmetry.space_group_name_H-M   'P 1'
#
loop_
_entity.id
_entity.type
_entity.pdbx_description
1 polymer ?
#
loop_
_entity_poly.entity_id
_entity_poly.type
_entity_poly.pdbx_seq_one_letter_code
_entity_poly.pdbx_strand_id
1 'polypeptide(L)'
;MLNLVDGPCKGSYMVKRAPVFLRAVKGKDNAGNTDVLDQVEDTPSTAESVYVYQLQGEAGWIHLQLSPRSRSGFYALGEYKYLPDVDGEALRDNGAWQAWATARLEEVKSSPQ
;
A
#
# COMPACT_ATOMS: atom_id res chain seq x y z
N MET A 1 -0.10 -7.38 -9.70
CA MET A 1 1.08 -7.40 -8.82
C MET A 1 1.49 -5.98 -8.53
N LEU A 2 1.43 -5.59 -7.27
CA LEU A 2 1.85 -4.27 -6.81
C LEU A 2 3.34 -4.30 -6.48
N ASN A 3 4.09 -3.29 -6.91
CA ASN A 3 5.53 -3.20 -6.69
C ASN A 3 5.86 -1.98 -5.83
N LEU A 4 6.44 -2.20 -4.65
CA LEU A 4 7.07 -1.16 -3.86
C LEU A 4 8.51 -1.00 -4.39
N VAL A 5 8.81 0.11 -5.07
CA VAL A 5 10.08 0.26 -5.80
C VAL A 5 11.27 0.60 -4.89
N ASP A 6 11.00 1.19 -3.73
CA ASP A 6 11.97 1.66 -2.74
C ASP A 6 11.46 1.53 -1.29
N GLY A 7 12.24 2.05 -0.35
CA GLY A 7 11.88 2.09 1.07
C GLY A 7 12.01 0.75 1.83
N PRO A 8 11.56 0.73 3.10
CA PRO A 8 11.78 -0.38 4.02
C PRO A 8 11.03 -1.68 3.67
N CYS A 9 9.91 -1.55 2.94
CA CYS A 9 9.06 -2.65 2.48
C CYS A 9 9.21 -2.88 0.97
N LYS A 10 10.37 -2.58 0.37
CA LYS A 10 10.60 -2.83 -1.06
C LYS A 10 10.31 -4.29 -1.43
N GLY A 11 9.49 -4.51 -2.46
CA GLY A 11 9.08 -5.86 -2.87
C GLY A 11 7.87 -5.89 -3.79
N SER A 12 7.47 -7.10 -4.18
CA SER A 12 6.28 -7.34 -5.00
C SER A 12 5.21 -8.04 -4.18
N TYR A 13 4.00 -7.49 -4.20
CA TYR A 13 2.89 -7.93 -3.36
C TYR A 13 1.65 -8.27 -4.20
N MET A 14 0.95 -9.32 -3.78
CA MET A 14 -0.30 -9.76 -4.40
C MET A 14 -1.48 -9.14 -3.65
N VAL A 15 -1.87 -7.96 -4.10
CA VAL A 15 -2.98 -7.17 -3.52
C VAL A 15 -4.24 -7.27 -4.38
N LYS A 16 -5.39 -7.07 -3.75
CA LYS A 16 -6.70 -7.00 -4.41
C LYS A 16 -7.05 -5.57 -4.84
N ARG A 17 -6.46 -4.55 -4.22
CA ARG A 17 -6.72 -3.14 -4.51
C ARG A 17 -5.41 -2.38 -4.76
N ALA A 18 -5.48 -1.34 -5.58
CA ALA A 18 -4.39 -0.37 -5.80
C ALA A 18 -4.88 1.05 -5.45
N PRO A 19 -5.01 1.38 -4.16
CA PRO A 19 -5.34 2.75 -3.74
C PRO A 19 -4.19 3.71 -4.06
N VAL A 20 -4.47 5.00 -4.29
CA VAL A 20 -3.42 6.01 -4.61
C VAL A 20 -2.37 6.10 -3.51
N PHE A 21 -2.79 6.00 -2.24
CA PHE A 21 -1.91 5.88 -1.09
C PHE A 21 -2.10 4.52 -0.43
N LEU A 22 -1.01 3.97 0.07
CA LEU A 22 -0.96 2.62 0.62
C LEU A 22 -0.11 2.61 1.89
N ARG A 23 -0.53 1.83 2.89
CA ARG A 23 0.28 1.55 4.08
C ARG A 23 0.97 0.21 3.90
N ALA A 24 2.27 0.19 4.15
CA ALA A 24 3.05 -1.04 4.26
C ALA A 24 3.57 -1.17 5.68
N VAL A 25 3.63 -2.39 6.18
CA VAL A 25 4.10 -2.69 7.52
C VAL A 25 5.35 -3.55 7.46
N LYS A 26 6.20 -3.41 8.45
CA LYS A 26 7.35 -4.28 8.66
C LYS A 26 7.45 -4.69 10.11
N GLY A 27 7.62 -5.98 10.37
CA GLY A 27 7.92 -6.50 11.70
C GLY A 27 9.18 -5.84 12.29
N LYS A 28 9.18 -5.60 13.61
CA LYS A 28 10.34 -5.05 14.34
C LYS A 28 11.48 -6.06 14.55
N ASP A 29 11.32 -7.30 14.11
CA ASP A 29 12.33 -8.35 14.20
C ASP A 29 13.38 -8.24 13.08
N ASN A 30 14.58 -8.79 13.30
CA ASN A 30 15.70 -8.69 12.34
C ASN A 30 15.42 -9.36 10.98
N ALA A 31 14.43 -10.25 10.91
CA ALA A 31 13.96 -10.85 9.65
C ALA A 31 12.75 -10.12 9.05
N GLY A 32 12.06 -9.29 9.84
CA GLY A 32 11.05 -8.30 9.45
C GLY A 32 10.17 -8.70 8.29
N ASN A 33 9.20 -9.59 8.52
CA ASN A 33 8.17 -9.84 7.51
C ASN A 33 7.51 -8.52 7.13
N THR A 34 7.43 -8.27 5.84
CA THR A 34 6.78 -7.08 5.28
C THR A 34 5.42 -7.46 4.76
N ASP A 35 4.43 -6.62 4.99
CA ASP A 35 3.10 -6.78 4.42
C ASP A 35 2.54 -5.44 3.94
N VAL A 36 1.49 -5.49 3.14
CA VAL A 36 0.85 -4.33 2.54
C VAL A 36 -0.63 -4.35 2.91
N LEU A 37 -1.10 -3.26 3.52
CA LEU A 37 -2.47 -3.11 3.97
C LEU A 37 -3.32 -2.51 2.85
N ASP A 38 -3.94 -3.36 2.04
CA ASP A 38 -4.70 -2.96 0.86
C ASP A 38 -6.23 -2.95 1.07
N GLN A 39 -6.73 -3.55 2.15
CA GLN A 39 -8.16 -3.48 2.53
C GLN A 39 -8.45 -2.30 3.45
N VAL A 40 -9.73 -1.91 3.54
CA VAL A 40 -10.15 -0.76 4.39
C VAL A 40 -10.06 -1.11 5.87
N GLU A 41 -10.33 -2.37 6.18
CA GLU A 41 -10.40 -2.91 7.54
C GLU A 41 -9.02 -3.34 8.06
N ASP A 42 -8.02 -3.43 7.18
CA ASP A 42 -6.66 -3.83 7.56
C ASP A 42 -6.07 -2.83 8.54
N THR A 43 -5.59 -3.36 9.66
CA THR A 43 -5.04 -2.56 10.75
C THR A 43 -3.66 -3.11 11.10
N PRO A 44 -2.62 -2.27 11.14
CA PRO A 44 -1.26 -2.69 11.49
C PRO A 44 -1.20 -3.15 12.96
N SER A 45 -0.42 -4.19 13.24
CA SER A 45 -0.15 -4.68 14.59
C SER A 45 0.77 -3.72 15.36
N THR A 46 0.65 -3.66 16.69
CA THR A 46 1.50 -2.82 17.56
C THR A 46 2.99 -3.19 17.53
N ALA A 47 3.29 -4.43 17.10
CA ALA A 47 4.64 -4.94 16.91
C ALA A 47 5.26 -4.58 15.55
N GLU A 48 4.51 -3.91 14.67
CA GLU A 48 4.96 -3.54 13.33
C GLU A 48 5.26 -2.05 13.25
N SER A 49 6.16 -1.66 12.36
CA SER A 49 6.37 -0.27 11.96
C SER A 49 5.58 0.03 10.69
N VAL A 50 4.90 1.18 10.65
CA VAL A 50 4.06 1.59 9.52
C VAL A 50 4.83 2.54 8.60
N TYR A 51 4.76 2.29 7.30
CA TYR A 51 5.39 3.08 6.25
C TYR A 51 4.35 3.44 5.19
N VAL A 52 4.42 4.66 4.65
CA VAL A 52 3.46 5.15 3.67
C VAL A 52 4.08 5.20 2.28
N TYR A 53 3.28 4.78 1.30
CA TYR A 53 3.66 4.68 -0.09
C TYR A 53 2.61 5.36 -0.98
N GLN A 54 3.06 5.90 -2.11
CA GLN A 54 2.21 6.55 -3.11
C GLN A 54 2.37 5.89 -4.47
N LEU A 55 1.23 5.62 -5.12
CA LEU A 55 1.17 5.12 -6.49
C LEU A 55 1.85 6.10 -7.45
N GLN A 56 2.72 5.56 -8.30
CA GLN A 56 3.37 6.25 -9.40
C GLN A 56 2.62 5.92 -10.69
N GLY A 57 2.11 6.96 -11.37
CA GLY A 57 1.32 6.78 -12.60
C GLY A 57 -0.08 6.22 -12.34
N GLU A 58 -0.56 5.38 -13.26
CA GLU A 58 -1.91 4.80 -13.21
C GLU A 58 -1.90 3.37 -12.68
N ALA A 59 -2.91 3.03 -11.89
CA ALA A 59 -3.14 1.66 -11.45
C ALA A 59 -3.79 0.85 -12.59
N GLY A 60 -3.24 -0.33 -12.87
CA GLY A 60 -3.80 -1.30 -13.81
C GLY A 60 -4.51 -2.45 -13.12
N TRP A 61 -5.21 -3.27 -13.91
CA TRP A 61 -5.84 -4.51 -13.44
C TRP A 61 -5.43 -5.67 -14.34
N ILE A 62 -5.13 -6.82 -13.75
CA ILE A 62 -4.87 -8.06 -14.48
C ILE A 62 -5.76 -9.18 -13.94
N HIS A 63 -6.36 -9.94 -14.85
CA HIS A 63 -7.05 -11.18 -14.50
C HIS A 63 -6.06 -12.35 -14.62
N LEU A 64 -5.68 -12.94 -13.49
CA LEU A 64 -4.81 -14.10 -13.45
C LEU A 64 -5.65 -15.37 -13.37
N GLN A 65 -5.46 -16.26 -14.34
CA GLN A 65 -6.03 -17.60 -14.33
C GLN A 65 -5.00 -18.59 -13.79
N LEU A 66 -5.17 -19.01 -12.54
CA LEU A 66 -4.24 -19.88 -11.81
C LEU A 66 -4.89 -21.23 -11.47
N SER A 67 -4.06 -22.27 -11.31
CA SER A 67 -4.46 -23.58 -10.78
C SER A 67 -3.88 -23.77 -9.37
N PRO A 68 -4.68 -24.10 -8.34
CA PRO A 68 -6.12 -24.34 -8.38
C PRO A 68 -6.95 -23.07 -8.61
N ARG A 69 -8.17 -23.23 -9.16
CA ARG A 69 -9.07 -22.12 -9.55
C ARG A 69 -9.40 -21.15 -8.41
N SER A 70 -9.33 -21.61 -7.16
CA SER A 70 -9.51 -20.77 -5.96
C SER A 70 -8.49 -19.64 -5.83
N ARG A 71 -7.38 -19.70 -6.57
CA ARG A 71 -6.36 -18.64 -6.63
C ARG A 71 -6.48 -17.76 -7.89
N SER A 72 -7.45 -18.02 -8.77
CA SER A 72 -7.70 -17.13 -9.91
C SER A 72 -8.43 -15.88 -9.45
N GLY A 73 -8.16 -14.74 -10.08
CA GLY A 73 -8.84 -13.49 -9.73
C GLY A 73 -8.28 -12.27 -10.42
N PHE A 74 -8.94 -11.14 -10.18
CA PHE A 74 -8.43 -9.82 -10.55
C PHE A 74 -7.44 -9.34 -9.49
N TYR A 75 -6.27 -8.91 -9.95
CA TYR A 75 -5.22 -8.36 -9.12
C TYR A 75 -4.87 -6.97 -9.60
N ALA A 76 -4.60 -6.08 -8.64
CA ALA A 76 -4.21 -4.73 -8.96
C ALA A 76 -2.73 -4.70 -9.37
N LEU A 77 -2.40 -3.83 -10.34
CA LEU A 77 -1.06 -3.53 -10.80
C LEU A 77 -0.76 -2.07 -10.48
N GLY A 78 0.44 -1.78 -10.01
CA GLY A 78 0.87 -0.42 -9.74
C GLY A 78 2.26 -0.40 -9.13
N GLU A 79 3.03 0.64 -9.47
CA GLU A 79 4.32 0.92 -8.86
C GLU A 79 4.13 1.97 -7.78
N TYR A 80 4.76 1.79 -6.63
CA TYR A 80 4.58 2.65 -5.47
C TYR A 80 5.91 3.10 -4.94
N LYS A 81 5.99 4.39 -4.64
CA LYS A 81 7.17 5.06 -4.09
C LYS A 81 6.97 5.38 -2.62
N TYR A 82 8.02 5.15 -1.84
CA TYR A 82 8.07 5.43 -0.41
C TYR A 82 8.02 6.94 -0.15
N LEU A 83 7.23 7.33 0.84
CA LEU A 83 7.13 8.70 1.32
C LEU A 83 7.86 8.83 2.67
N PRO A 84 9.17 9.16 2.70
CA PRO A 84 9.93 9.24 3.94
C PRO A 84 9.50 10.39 4.85
N ASP A 85 8.87 11.43 4.30
CA ASP A 85 8.44 12.62 5.04
C ASP A 85 7.11 12.41 5.77
N VAL A 86 6.42 11.29 5.52
CA VAL A 86 5.14 10.98 6.15
C VAL A 86 5.38 10.07 7.34
N ASP A 87 4.99 10.54 8.53
CA ASP A 87 5.00 9.71 9.73
C ASP A 87 3.88 8.66 9.67
N GLY A 88 4.27 7.43 9.32
CA GLY A 88 3.34 6.30 9.24
C GLY A 88 2.74 5.90 10.60
N GLU A 89 3.42 6.16 11.72
CA GLU A 89 2.90 5.84 13.06
C GLU A 89 1.74 6.76 13.45
N ALA A 90 1.79 8.04 13.06
CA ALA A 90 0.68 8.97 13.20
C ALA A 90 -0.57 8.53 12.39
N LEU A 91 -0.37 7.71 11.35
CA LEU A 91 -1.40 7.20 10.44
C LEU A 91 -1.76 5.72 10.67
N ARG A 92 -1.40 5.20 11.85
CA ARG A 92 -1.76 3.85 12.30
C ARG A 92 -3.27 3.66 12.41
N ASP A 93 -3.96 4.65 12.96
CA ASP A 93 -5.42 4.63 13.11
C ASP A 93 -6.12 4.75 11.75
N ASN A 94 -7.18 3.96 11.54
CA ASN A 94 -7.88 3.94 10.26
C ASN A 94 -8.65 5.25 9.99
N GLY A 95 -9.17 5.92 11.03
CA GLY A 95 -9.80 7.23 10.89
C GLY A 95 -8.81 8.31 10.49
N ALA A 96 -7.66 8.37 11.18
CA ALA A 96 -6.56 9.28 10.85
C ALA A 96 -6.03 9.04 9.43
N TRP A 97 -5.86 7.78 9.03
CA TRP A 97 -5.45 7.38 7.68
C TRP A 97 -6.45 7.87 6.62
N GLN A 98 -7.74 7.62 6.81
CA GLN A 98 -8.77 8.01 5.85
C GLN A 98 -8.84 9.53 5.67
N ALA A 99 -8.78 10.28 6.77
CA ALA A 99 -8.77 11.74 6.72
C ALA A 99 -7.55 12.27 5.96
N TRP A 100 -6.35 11.74 6.29
CA TRP A 100 -5.10 12.13 5.65
C TRP A 100 -5.09 11.78 4.15
N ALA A 101 -5.44 10.54 3.80
CA ALA A 101 -5.43 10.06 2.42
C ALA A 101 -6.42 10.84 1.55
N THR A 102 -7.58 11.22 2.09
CA THR A 102 -8.58 12.02 1.38
C THR A 102 -8.06 13.43 1.11
N ALA A 103 -7.54 14.12 2.13
CA ALA A 103 -6.98 15.46 1.99
C ALA A 103 -5.81 15.48 0.98
N ARG A 104 -4.91 14.50 1.08
CA ARG A 104 -3.75 14.41 0.18
C ARG A 104 -4.14 14.06 -1.26
N LEU A 105 -5.22 13.29 -1.44
CA LEU A 105 -5.74 12.95 -2.76
C LEU A 105 -6.29 14.18 -3.48
N GLU A 106 -6.94 15.10 -2.76
CA GLU A 106 -7.42 16.37 -3.33
C GLU A 106 -6.25 17.24 -3.82
N GLU A 107 -5.17 17.31 -3.05
CA GLU A 107 -3.96 18.05 -3.44
C GLU A 107 -3.30 17.47 -4.70
N VAL A 108 -3.18 16.14 -4.78
CA VAL A 108 -2.63 15.46 -5.96
C VAL A 108 -3.50 15.68 -7.20
N LYS A 109 -4.83 15.66 -7.07
CA LYS A 109 -5.75 15.95 -8.18
C LYS A 109 -5.71 17.43 -8.61
N SER A 110 -5.43 18.33 -7.68
CA SER A 110 -5.39 19.78 -7.93
C SER A 110 -4.08 20.25 -8.59
N SER A 111 -3.02 19.43 -8.56
CA SER A 111 -1.81 19.65 -9.33
C SER A 111 -1.84 18.80 -10.61
N PRO A 112 -2.37 19.31 -11.74
CA PRO A 112 -2.21 18.62 -13.00
C PRO A 112 -0.73 18.62 -13.38
N GLN A 113 -0.17 17.43 -13.61
CA GLN A 113 1.11 17.26 -14.31
C GLN A 113 0.99 17.75 -15.76
#